data_AF-A0A8X6RIM4-F1
#
_entry.id   AF-A0A8X6RIM4-F1
#
_cell.length_a   1.000
_cell.length_b   1.000
_cell.length_c   1.000
_cell.angle_alpha   90.00
_cell.angle_beta   90.00
_cell.angle_gamma   90.00
#
_symmetry.space_group_name_H-M   'P 1'
#
loop_
_entity.id
_entity.type
_entity.pdbx_description
1 polymer ?
#
loop_
_entity_poly.entity_id
_entity_poly.type
_entity_poly.pdbx_seq_one_letter_code
_entity_poly.pdbx_strand_id
1 'polypeptide(L)'
;MINFYLRYLKDAAKTQAPLHELLKGAKKKDRRKVHWTDNTRRIFEKCKTDLAEAALLSFPRSGLPLSLCTDASDFAVGAVLQQLENEGWKPIAFYSKKLNETQTRYSTYDRELLGIYLSVKHFKHLLEGNDFVTYTDPKPLTFAFKQKNEKASPRQQRQLQYISEFSCNIQHVLGKDNFVADALSRIESISEINFDAIAEEQTIDEELQQLLHNNSLKFKPSTLPSGKKSLV
;
A
#
# COMPACT_ATOMS: atom_id res chain seq x y z
N MET A 1 -8.54 5.57 -6.44
CA MET A 1 -7.42 4.84 -7.09
C MET A 1 -7.75 4.45 -8.53
N ILE A 2 -8.73 3.56 -8.80
CA ILE A 2 -8.91 2.98 -10.15
C ILE A 2 -9.24 4.03 -11.22
N ASN A 3 -10.03 5.06 -10.88
CA ASN A 3 -10.38 6.14 -11.82
C ASN A 3 -9.17 6.85 -12.42
N PHE A 4 -8.05 6.96 -11.70
CA PHE A 4 -6.86 7.60 -12.26
C PHE A 4 -6.18 6.75 -13.34
N TYR A 5 -6.28 5.44 -13.21
CA TYR A 5 -5.72 4.49 -14.17
C TYR A 5 -6.71 4.10 -15.28
N LEU A 6 -7.88 4.74 -15.38
CA LEU A 6 -8.91 4.45 -16.39
C LEU A 6 -8.37 4.36 -17.82
N ARG A 7 -7.42 5.24 -18.17
CA ARG A 7 -6.82 5.28 -19.52
C ARG A 7 -6.02 4.03 -19.89
N TYR A 8 -5.60 3.24 -18.89
CA TYR A 8 -4.78 2.03 -19.06
C TYR A 8 -5.55 0.73 -18.79
N LEU A 9 -6.80 0.85 -18.35
CA LEU A 9 -7.65 -0.29 -18.04
C LEU A 9 -8.72 -0.43 -19.12
N LYS A 10 -8.65 -1.53 -19.89
CA LYS A 10 -9.63 -1.82 -20.93
C LYS A 10 -11.01 -2.03 -20.31
N ASP A 11 -12.03 -1.34 -20.84
CA ASP A 11 -13.43 -1.44 -20.42
C ASP A 11 -13.68 -1.18 -18.91
N ALA A 12 -12.77 -0.48 -18.22
CA ALA A 12 -12.88 -0.28 -16.77
C ALA A 12 -14.15 0.46 -16.33
N ALA A 13 -14.63 1.43 -17.12
CA ALA A 13 -15.89 2.12 -16.83
C ALA A 13 -17.10 1.16 -16.83
N LYS A 14 -17.11 0.19 -17.77
CA LYS A 14 -18.16 -0.83 -17.86
C LYS A 14 -18.06 -1.81 -16.70
N THR A 15 -16.85 -2.24 -16.34
CA THR A 15 -16.64 -3.12 -15.19
C THR A 15 -17.05 -2.46 -13.87
N GLN A 16 -16.79 -1.16 -13.70
CA GLN A 16 -17.10 -0.43 -12.46
C GLN A 16 -18.56 0.03 -12.34
N ALA A 17 -19.34 0.02 -13.42
CA ALA A 17 -20.70 0.56 -13.42
C ALA A 17 -21.57 0.03 -12.26
N PRO A 18 -21.57 -1.29 -11.94
CA PRO A 18 -22.37 -1.80 -10.83
C PRO A 18 -21.89 -1.33 -9.45
N LEU A 19 -20.58 -1.04 -9.29
CA LEU A 19 -20.05 -0.46 -8.06
C LEU A 19 -20.43 1.03 -7.93
N HIS A 20 -20.51 1.76 -9.04
CA HIS A 20 -20.98 3.14 -9.06
C HIS A 20 -22.47 3.26 -8.74
N GLU A 21 -23.29 2.30 -9.18
CA GLU A 21 -24.72 2.26 -8.84
C GLU A 21 -24.94 2.14 -7.32
N LEU A 22 -24.12 1.35 -6.62
CA LEU A 22 -24.18 1.23 -5.16
C LEU A 22 -23.90 2.56 -4.42
N LEU A 23 -23.17 3.47 -5.05
CA LEU A 23 -22.80 4.78 -4.50
C LEU A 23 -23.74 5.90 -4.96
N LYS A 24 -24.74 5.61 -5.81
CA LYS A 24 -25.66 6.61 -6.35
C LYS A 24 -26.46 7.25 -5.21
N GLY A 25 -26.37 8.57 -5.09
CA GLY A 25 -27.01 9.34 -4.02
C GLY A 25 -26.29 9.28 -2.65
N ALA A 26 -25.09 8.69 -2.57
CA ALA A 26 -24.27 8.70 -1.35
C ALA A 26 -23.79 10.11 -1.00
N LYS A 27 -23.97 10.49 0.26
CA LYS A 27 -23.42 11.73 0.82
C LYS A 27 -22.07 11.46 1.49
N LYS A 28 -21.27 12.50 1.69
CA LYS A 28 -20.01 12.39 2.44
C LYS A 28 -20.31 11.90 3.86
N LYS A 29 -19.62 10.83 4.31
CA LYS A 29 -19.85 10.14 5.61
C LYS A 29 -21.22 9.46 5.75
N ASP A 30 -21.83 9.06 4.64
CA ASP A 30 -23.07 8.29 4.64
C ASP A 30 -22.84 6.90 5.28
N ARG A 31 -23.73 6.52 6.20
CA ARG A 31 -23.67 5.26 6.95
C ARG A 31 -24.64 4.21 6.41
N ARG A 32 -25.30 4.47 5.26
CA ARG A 32 -26.18 3.51 4.62
C ARG A 32 -25.44 2.20 4.37
N LYS A 33 -26.07 1.09 4.78
CA LYS A 33 -25.55 -0.25 4.52
C LYS A 33 -25.60 -0.50 3.01
N VAL A 34 -24.44 -0.76 2.43
CA VAL A 34 -24.32 -1.14 1.03
C VAL A 34 -24.71 -2.61 0.90
N HIS A 35 -25.64 -2.92 -0.01
CA HIS A 35 -25.99 -4.31 -0.31
C HIS A 35 -24.85 -4.97 -1.11
N TRP A 36 -23.92 -5.58 -0.39
CA TRP A 36 -22.78 -6.29 -0.96
C TRP A 36 -23.20 -7.70 -1.42
N THR A 37 -23.50 -7.83 -2.70
CA THR A 37 -23.86 -9.09 -3.36
C THR A 37 -22.62 -9.84 -3.86
N ASP A 38 -22.75 -11.14 -4.16
CA ASP A 38 -21.68 -11.92 -4.78
C ASP A 38 -21.25 -11.35 -6.13
N ASN A 39 -22.18 -10.79 -6.91
CA ASN A 39 -21.86 -10.12 -8.16
C ASN A 39 -20.96 -8.90 -7.93
N THR A 40 -21.31 -8.04 -6.95
CA THR A 40 -20.49 -6.87 -6.60
C THR A 40 -19.13 -7.25 -6.03
N ARG A 41 -19.05 -8.36 -5.28
CA ARG A 41 -17.76 -8.92 -4.83
C ARG A 41 -16.90 -9.38 -6.01
N ARG A 42 -17.46 -10.13 -6.96
CA ARG A 42 -16.74 -10.60 -8.16
C ARG A 42 -16.23 -9.43 -8.99
N ILE A 43 -17.05 -8.39 -9.17
CA ILE A 43 -16.65 -7.18 -9.90
C ILE A 43 -15.52 -6.45 -9.17
N PHE A 44 -15.60 -6.34 -7.85
CA PHE A 44 -14.55 -5.71 -7.04
C PHE A 44 -13.22 -6.46 -7.15
N GLU A 45 -13.24 -7.79 -7.04
CA GLU A 45 -12.04 -8.61 -7.23
C GLU A 45 -11.50 -8.49 -8.66
N LYS A 46 -12.37 -8.50 -9.68
CA LYS A 46 -11.96 -8.24 -11.07
C LYS A 46 -11.25 -6.89 -11.21
N CYS A 47 -11.79 -5.82 -10.63
CA CYS A 47 -11.15 -4.51 -10.65
C CYS A 47 -9.76 -4.50 -10.00
N LYS A 48 -9.53 -5.29 -8.95
CA LYS A 48 -8.20 -5.46 -8.37
C LYS A 48 -7.27 -6.20 -9.32
N THR A 49 -7.73 -7.30 -9.92
CA THR A 49 -6.96 -8.07 -10.89
C THR A 49 -6.57 -7.23 -12.09
N ASP A 50 -7.52 -6.50 -12.69
CA ASP A 50 -7.27 -5.62 -13.84
C ASP A 50 -6.19 -4.56 -13.50
N LEU A 51 -6.20 -4.02 -12.28
CA LEU A 51 -5.22 -3.05 -11.82
C LEU A 51 -3.84 -3.68 -11.57
N ALA A 52 -3.81 -4.88 -11.00
CA ALA A 52 -2.57 -5.63 -10.81
C ALA A 52 -1.94 -6.01 -12.16
N GLU A 53 -2.74 -6.50 -13.11
CA GLU A 53 -2.30 -6.81 -14.46
C GLU A 53 -1.78 -5.58 -15.20
N ALA A 54 -2.45 -4.44 -15.07
CA ALA A 54 -1.99 -3.19 -15.70
C ALA A 54 -0.62 -2.73 -15.18
N ALA A 55 -0.33 -2.93 -13.88
CA ALA A 55 1.00 -2.67 -13.33
C ALA A 55 2.03 -3.71 -13.80
N LEU A 56 1.67 -5.01 -13.81
CA LEU A 56 2.55 -6.09 -14.26
C LEU A 56 2.93 -5.99 -15.74
N LEU A 57 2.03 -5.48 -16.58
CA LEU A 57 2.27 -5.29 -18.02
C LEU A 57 3.06 -4.01 -18.33
N SER A 58 3.30 -3.16 -17.35
CA SER A 58 4.05 -1.91 -17.52
C SER A 58 5.53 -2.14 -17.28
N PHE A 59 6.27 -2.43 -18.36
CA PHE A 59 7.73 -2.57 -18.29
C PHE A 59 8.40 -1.20 -18.16
N PRO A 60 9.33 -1.01 -17.20
CA PRO A 60 10.07 0.23 -17.06
C PRO A 60 10.94 0.45 -18.30
N ARG A 61 10.76 1.58 -18.98
CA ARG A 61 11.60 1.97 -20.12
C ARG A 61 12.73 2.87 -19.64
N SER A 62 13.95 2.57 -20.08
CA SER A 62 15.11 3.41 -19.77
C SER A 62 14.96 4.79 -20.41
N GLY A 63 15.39 5.83 -19.69
CA GLY A 63 15.43 7.21 -20.18
C GLY A 63 14.12 8.00 -20.11
N LEU A 64 13.01 7.40 -19.64
CA LEU A 64 11.77 8.14 -19.40
C LEU A 64 11.69 8.65 -17.95
N PRO A 65 11.14 9.85 -17.70
CA PRO A 65 11.00 10.39 -16.36
C PRO A 65 10.19 9.49 -15.42
N LEU A 66 10.73 9.29 -14.22
CA LEU A 66 10.08 8.56 -13.14
C LEU A 66 9.52 9.51 -12.09
N SER A 67 8.42 9.08 -11.47
CA SER A 67 7.76 9.76 -10.36
C SER A 67 7.48 8.78 -9.24
N LEU A 68 7.88 9.15 -8.03
CA LEU A 68 7.58 8.40 -6.81
C LEU A 68 6.62 9.21 -5.95
N CYS A 69 5.34 8.83 -5.93
CA CYS A 69 4.36 9.46 -5.05
C CYS A 69 4.26 8.67 -3.75
N THR A 70 4.42 9.34 -2.62
CA THR A 70 4.40 8.73 -1.28
C THR A 70 3.41 9.44 -0.38
N ASP A 71 2.81 8.69 0.54
CA ASP A 71 1.95 9.20 1.59
C ASP A 71 2.08 8.32 2.85
N ALA A 72 2.01 8.93 4.03
CA ALA A 72 2.09 8.20 5.28
C ALA A 72 0.93 8.59 6.20
N SER A 73 0.06 7.62 6.46
CA SER A 73 -1.00 7.75 7.45
C SER A 73 -0.48 7.47 8.87
N ASP A 74 -1.38 7.53 9.85
CA ASP A 74 -1.06 7.14 11.22
C ASP A 74 -0.76 5.64 11.36
N PHE A 75 -1.15 4.80 10.39
CA PHE A 75 -1.08 3.34 10.48
C PHE A 75 -0.20 2.69 9.43
N ALA A 76 -0.09 3.26 8.24
CA ALA A 76 0.64 2.66 7.13
C ALA A 76 1.21 3.71 6.17
N VAL A 77 2.22 3.28 5.43
CA VAL A 77 2.82 4.01 4.30
C VAL A 77 2.24 3.44 3.02
N GLY A 78 1.90 4.32 2.09
CA GLY A 78 1.54 3.99 0.71
C GLY A 78 2.46 4.70 -0.26
N ALA A 79 2.85 4.02 -1.33
CA ALA A 79 3.60 4.63 -2.41
C ALA A 79 3.28 4.00 -3.76
N VAL A 80 3.49 4.79 -4.81
CA VAL A 80 3.41 4.34 -6.18
C VAL A 80 4.60 4.89 -6.97
N LEU A 81 5.27 4.00 -7.69
CA LEU A 81 6.24 4.35 -8.70
C LEU A 81 5.55 4.41 -10.06
N GLN A 82 5.71 5.53 -10.74
CA GLN A 82 5.09 5.82 -12.02
C GLN A 82 6.12 6.28 -13.04
N GLN A 83 5.83 6.06 -14.32
CA GLN A 83 6.62 6.54 -15.44
C GLN A 83 5.76 7.38 -16.36
N LEU A 84 6.34 8.47 -16.86
CA LEU A 84 5.67 9.31 -17.85
C LEU A 84 5.87 8.69 -19.24
N GLU A 85 4.79 8.19 -19.83
CA GLU A 85 4.80 7.67 -21.20
C GLU A 85 3.74 8.37 -22.05
N ASN A 86 4.14 8.82 -23.24
CA ASN A 86 3.37 9.65 -24.16
C ASN A 86 2.87 10.95 -23.48
N GLU A 87 1.74 10.90 -22.78
CA GLU A 87 1.09 12.04 -22.10
C GLU A 87 0.43 11.65 -20.77
N GLY A 88 0.86 10.55 -20.14
CA GLY A 88 0.24 10.07 -18.90
C GLY A 88 1.15 9.27 -18.00
N TRP A 89 0.91 9.41 -16.69
CA TRP A 89 1.56 8.62 -15.66
C TRP A 89 1.05 7.17 -15.69
N LYS A 90 1.92 6.24 -16.09
CA LYS A 90 1.67 4.80 -15.98
C LYS A 90 2.21 4.28 -14.66
N PRO A 91 1.46 3.46 -13.91
CA PRO A 91 1.99 2.80 -12.73
C PRO A 91 2.97 1.71 -13.15
N ILE A 92 4.16 1.69 -12.57
CA ILE A 92 5.11 0.58 -12.70
C ILE A 92 4.90 -0.38 -11.52
N ALA A 93 4.87 0.17 -10.31
CA ALA A 93 4.81 -0.64 -9.11
C ALA A 93 4.12 0.11 -7.95
N PHE A 94 3.47 -0.64 -7.08
CA PHE A 94 2.84 -0.15 -5.87
C PHE A 94 3.55 -0.69 -4.64
N TYR A 95 3.57 0.08 -3.57
CA TYR A 95 4.11 -0.32 -2.29
C TYR A 95 3.18 0.12 -1.17
N SER A 96 2.93 -0.76 -0.21
CA SER A 96 2.22 -0.42 1.02
C SER A 96 2.83 -1.20 2.17
N LYS A 97 2.96 -0.54 3.33
CA LYS A 97 3.52 -1.16 4.53
C LYS A 97 2.89 -0.61 5.80
N LYS A 98 2.39 -1.50 6.65
CA LYS A 98 1.93 -1.18 8.01
C LYS A 98 3.11 -0.69 8.86
N LEU A 99 2.91 0.44 9.53
CA LEU A 99 3.85 1.00 10.50
C LEU A 99 3.78 0.18 11.80
N ASN A 100 4.92 0.01 12.46
CA ASN A 100 4.95 -0.57 13.80
C ASN A 100 4.52 0.44 14.87
N GLU A 101 4.21 -0.02 16.08
CA GLU A 101 3.70 0.81 17.17
C GLU A 101 4.61 2.01 17.51
N THR A 102 5.91 1.87 17.33
CA THR A 102 6.84 2.99 17.53
C THR A 102 6.74 4.02 16.41
N GLN A 103 6.61 3.57 15.16
CA GLN A 103 6.51 4.43 13.97
C GLN A 103 5.15 5.13 13.87
N THR A 104 4.06 4.53 14.35
CA THR A 104 2.74 5.19 14.38
C THR A 104 2.77 6.44 15.28
N ARG A 105 3.58 6.43 16.34
CA ARG A 105 3.79 7.55 17.27
C ARG A 105 4.71 8.66 16.74
N TYR A 106 5.27 8.52 15.54
CA TYR A 106 6.12 9.55 14.97
C TYR A 106 5.32 10.80 14.60
N SER A 107 6.00 11.96 14.55
CA SER A 107 5.38 13.17 14.02
C SER A 107 4.99 12.97 12.56
N THR A 108 4.02 13.75 12.06
CA THR A 108 3.60 13.69 10.65
C THR A 108 4.79 13.85 9.71
N TYR A 109 5.69 14.80 9.99
CA TYR A 109 6.91 15.00 9.21
C TYR A 109 7.82 13.75 9.19
N ASP A 110 8.04 13.13 10.35
CA ASP A 110 8.86 11.93 10.46
C ASP A 110 8.23 10.71 9.77
N ARG A 111 6.90 10.56 9.83
CA ARG A 111 6.19 9.46 9.15
C ARG A 111 6.29 9.60 7.64
N GLU A 112 6.14 10.81 7.12
CA GLU A 112 6.24 11.10 5.69
C GLU A 112 7.67 10.92 5.18
N LEU A 113 8.68 11.40 5.93
CA LEU A 113 10.09 11.12 5.61
C LEU A 113 10.40 9.61 5.64
N LEU A 114 9.88 8.89 6.64
CA LEU A 114 9.98 7.44 6.72
C LEU A 114 9.30 6.77 5.51
N GLY A 115 8.16 7.31 5.07
CA GLY A 115 7.43 6.85 3.89
C GLY A 115 8.27 6.92 2.63
N ILE A 116 8.92 8.08 2.39
CA ILE A 116 9.87 8.27 1.29
C ILE A 116 11.03 7.28 1.41
N TYR A 117 11.69 7.23 2.56
CA TYR A 117 12.83 6.33 2.79
C TYR A 117 12.51 4.85 2.52
N LEU A 118 11.37 4.37 3.03
CA LEU A 118 10.94 2.98 2.83
C LEU A 118 10.61 2.70 1.36
N SER A 119 10.00 3.66 0.67
CA SER A 119 9.61 3.53 -0.73
C SER A 119 10.84 3.52 -1.65
N VAL A 120 11.80 4.43 -1.42
CA VAL A 120 13.09 4.44 -2.13
C VAL A 120 13.84 3.13 -1.91
N LYS A 121 13.89 2.64 -0.66
CA LYS A 121 14.53 1.37 -0.34
C LYS A 121 13.87 0.17 -1.04
N HIS A 122 12.54 0.16 -1.13
CA HIS A 122 11.80 -0.92 -1.80
C HIS A 122 12.03 -0.89 -3.32
N PHE A 123 11.95 0.29 -3.93
CA PHE A 123 12.13 0.48 -5.36
C PHE A 123 13.59 0.70 -5.78
N LYS A 124 14.57 0.41 -4.91
CA LYS A 124 16.00 0.64 -5.16
C LYS A 124 16.42 0.22 -6.57
N HIS A 125 16.08 -1.01 -6.95
CA HIS A 125 16.43 -1.61 -8.24
C HIS A 125 15.83 -0.90 -9.47
N LEU A 126 14.77 -0.12 -9.31
CA LEU A 126 14.14 0.66 -10.39
C LEU A 126 14.62 2.11 -10.40
N LEU A 127 14.99 2.65 -9.23
CA LEU A 127 15.42 4.04 -9.07
C LEU A 127 16.92 4.23 -9.30
N GLU A 128 17.73 3.20 -9.03
CA GLU A 128 19.18 3.27 -9.19
C GLU A 128 19.57 3.57 -10.64
N GLY A 129 20.31 4.66 -10.84
CA GLY A 129 20.74 5.13 -12.17
C GLY A 129 19.68 5.87 -12.98
N ASN A 130 18.49 6.14 -12.44
CA ASN A 130 17.44 6.90 -13.11
C ASN A 130 17.10 8.19 -12.34
N ASP A 131 16.87 9.28 -13.07
CA ASP A 131 16.35 10.51 -12.47
C ASP A 131 14.86 10.37 -12.18
N PHE A 132 14.46 10.76 -10.96
CA PHE A 132 13.05 10.76 -10.56
C PHE A 132 12.72 11.90 -9.61
N VAL A 133 11.43 12.27 -9.61
CA VAL A 133 10.85 13.25 -8.69
C VAL A 133 10.07 12.51 -7.61
N THR A 134 10.27 12.89 -6.35
CA THR A 134 9.46 12.38 -5.24
C THR A 134 8.36 13.37 -4.91
N TYR A 135 7.10 12.93 -4.89
CA TYR A 135 5.93 13.73 -4.52
C TYR A 135 5.40 13.33 -3.15
N THR A 136 5.16 14.32 -2.28
CA THR A 136 4.64 14.13 -0.92
C THR A 136 3.73 15.31 -0.51
N ASP A 137 2.83 15.11 0.45
CA ASP A 137 1.86 16.12 0.91
C ASP A 137 2.43 17.20 1.85
N PRO A 138 3.42 16.95 2.74
CA PRO A 138 3.92 18.01 3.61
C PRO A 138 4.92 18.90 2.87
N LYS A 139 4.55 20.18 2.68
CA LYS A 139 5.45 21.23 2.17
C LYS A 139 6.82 21.28 2.87
N PRO A 140 6.94 21.09 4.20
CA PRO A 140 8.25 21.14 4.87
C PRO A 140 9.29 20.15 4.30
N LEU A 141 8.85 19.00 3.77
CA LEU A 141 9.75 17.99 3.21
C LEU A 141 10.42 18.43 1.89
N THR A 142 9.82 19.36 1.16
CA THR A 142 10.44 19.94 -0.05
C THR A 142 11.74 20.69 0.27
N PHE A 143 11.90 21.13 1.52
CA PHE A 143 13.09 21.82 2.02
C PHE A 143 13.99 20.90 2.85
N ALA A 144 13.70 19.60 2.94
CA ALA A 144 14.43 18.69 3.82
C ALA A 144 15.93 18.66 3.53
N PHE A 145 16.32 18.68 2.25
CA PHE A 145 17.73 18.74 1.81
C PHE A 145 18.37 20.12 1.90
N LYS A 146 17.58 21.19 2.09
CA LYS A 146 18.06 22.57 2.22
C LYS A 146 18.19 23.02 3.67
N GLN A 147 17.64 22.26 4.62
CA GLN A 147 17.72 22.57 6.04
C GLN A 147 19.12 22.28 6.60
N LYS A 148 19.51 23.04 7.62
CA LYS A 148 20.78 22.82 8.34
C LYS A 148 20.72 21.48 9.08
N ASN A 149 21.76 20.66 8.91
CA ASN A 149 21.87 19.33 9.52
C ASN A 149 21.70 19.33 11.06
N GLU A 150 22.11 20.41 11.73
CA GLU A 150 22.00 20.59 13.19
C GLU A 150 20.56 20.55 13.71
N LYS A 151 19.56 20.82 12.85
CA LYS A 151 18.14 20.77 13.23
C LYS A 151 17.50 19.40 13.02
N ALA A 152 18.15 18.50 12.29
CA ALA A 152 17.64 17.18 11.98
C ALA A 152 18.09 16.17 13.05
N SER A 153 17.17 15.31 13.48
CA SER A 153 17.53 14.20 14.38
C SER A 153 18.47 13.22 13.67
N PRO A 154 19.31 12.44 14.40
CA PRO A 154 20.19 11.44 13.80
C PRO A 154 19.46 10.44 12.90
N ARG A 155 18.19 10.12 13.20
CA ARG A 155 17.35 9.26 12.36
C ARG A 155 17.00 9.94 11.03
N GLN A 156 16.54 11.20 11.08
CA GLN A 156 16.21 11.97 9.89
C GLN A 156 17.43 12.14 9.00
N GLN A 157 18.59 12.43 9.57
CA GLN A 157 19.85 12.55 8.83
C GLN A 157 20.20 11.26 8.08
N ARG A 158 20.12 10.10 8.73
CA ARG A 158 20.37 8.79 8.07
C ARG A 158 19.39 8.51 6.93
N GLN A 159 18.11 8.84 7.13
CA GLN A 159 17.09 8.66 6.10
C GLN A 159 17.34 9.58 4.91
N LEU A 160 17.63 10.85 5.16
CA LEU A 160 17.94 11.84 4.11
C LEU A 160 19.22 11.48 3.37
N GLN A 161 20.28 11.06 4.07
CA GLN A 161 21.52 10.62 3.46
C GLN A 161 21.26 9.46 2.49
N TYR A 162 20.51 8.45 2.91
CA TYR A 162 20.15 7.34 2.03
C TYR A 162 19.32 7.80 0.81
N ILE A 163 18.33 8.67 1.01
CA ILE A 163 17.52 9.19 -0.11
C ILE A 163 18.39 9.99 -1.09
N SER A 164 19.37 10.76 -0.59
CA SER A 164 20.26 11.58 -1.41
C SER A 164 21.19 10.79 -2.33
N GLU A 165 21.42 9.50 -2.05
CA GLU A 165 22.15 8.60 -2.96
C GLU A 165 21.37 8.36 -4.27
N PHE A 166 20.06 8.60 -4.28
CA PHE A 166 19.17 8.36 -5.42
C PHE A 166 18.63 9.66 -6.03
N SER A 167 18.02 10.52 -5.23
CA SER A 167 17.47 11.80 -5.69
C SER A 167 17.31 12.79 -4.55
N CYS A 168 17.54 14.07 -4.85
CA CYS A 168 17.28 15.19 -3.94
C CYS A 168 16.04 16.01 -4.35
N ASN A 169 15.32 15.59 -5.40
CA ASN A 169 14.18 16.34 -5.95
C ASN A 169 12.86 15.91 -5.28
N ILE A 170 12.55 16.54 -4.15
CA ILE A 170 11.29 16.38 -3.43
C ILE A 170 10.36 17.56 -3.73
N GLN A 171 9.18 17.26 -4.27
CA GLN A 171 8.15 18.23 -4.61
C GLN A 171 6.88 18.00 -3.81
N HIS A 172 6.19 19.09 -3.51
CA HIS A 172 4.91 19.04 -2.84
C HIS A 172 3.80 18.79 -3.86
N VAL A 173 2.95 17.82 -3.58
CA VAL A 173 1.67 17.61 -4.27
C VAL A 173 0.54 17.78 -3.26
N LEU A 174 -0.58 18.37 -3.66
CA LEU A 174 -1.75 18.43 -2.78
C LEU A 174 -2.27 17.01 -2.53
N GLY A 175 -2.62 16.66 -1.30
CA GLY A 175 -3.18 15.34 -0.99
C GLY A 175 -4.40 14.94 -1.84
N LYS A 176 -5.16 15.92 -2.36
CA LYS A 176 -6.27 15.68 -3.32
C LYS A 176 -5.79 15.07 -4.64
N ASP A 177 -4.59 15.42 -5.07
CA ASP A 177 -3.96 14.96 -6.31
C ASP A 177 -3.11 13.70 -6.06
N ASN A 178 -2.78 13.38 -4.79
CA ASN A 178 -2.04 12.18 -4.36
C ASN A 178 -2.94 10.99 -3.98
N PHE A 179 -4.07 10.83 -4.67
CA PHE A 179 -5.11 9.86 -4.29
C PHE A 179 -4.66 8.37 -4.36
N VAL A 180 -3.56 8.01 -5.04
CA VAL A 180 -3.06 6.61 -5.06
C VAL A 180 -2.35 6.30 -3.75
N ALA A 181 -1.35 7.12 -3.40
CA ALA A 181 -0.54 6.88 -2.22
C ALA A 181 -1.40 7.02 -0.96
N ASP A 182 -2.30 8.00 -0.92
CA ASP A 182 -3.30 8.18 0.14
C ASP A 182 -4.23 6.96 0.30
N ALA A 183 -4.68 6.36 -0.81
CA ALA A 183 -5.49 5.15 -0.74
C ALA A 183 -4.71 3.93 -0.21
N LEU A 184 -3.41 3.84 -0.49
CA LEU A 184 -2.54 2.76 -0.04
C LEU A 184 -2.04 2.95 1.42
N SER A 185 -1.98 4.19 1.90
CA SER A 185 -1.57 4.52 3.26
C SER A 185 -2.73 4.43 4.25
N ARG A 186 -3.97 4.70 3.84
CA ARG A 186 -5.17 4.69 4.71
C ARG A 186 -5.87 3.33 4.83
N ILE A 187 -5.14 2.23 4.64
CA ILE A 187 -5.70 0.89 4.89
C ILE A 187 -5.81 0.69 6.40
N GLU A 188 -6.94 1.12 6.99
CA GLU A 188 -7.20 1.05 8.43
C GLU A 188 -7.43 -0.39 8.95
N SER A 189 -7.77 -1.32 8.06
CA SER A 189 -7.96 -2.73 8.41
C SER A 189 -7.37 -3.67 7.36
N ILE A 190 -6.09 -4.03 7.53
CA ILE A 190 -5.69 -5.39 7.16
C ILE A 190 -6.26 -6.22 8.30
N SER A 191 -7.30 -7.01 8.05
CA SER A 191 -7.82 -7.95 9.04
C SER A 191 -6.65 -8.75 9.58
N GLU A 192 -6.25 -8.47 10.83
CA GLU A 192 -5.27 -9.30 11.51
C GLU A 192 -5.82 -10.71 11.49
N ILE A 193 -5.00 -11.63 11.01
CA ILE A 193 -5.35 -13.04 10.97
C ILE A 193 -5.65 -13.42 12.43
N ASN A 194 -6.92 -13.70 12.72
CA ASN A 194 -7.33 -14.05 14.07
C ASN A 194 -6.92 -15.51 14.31
N PHE A 195 -5.70 -15.70 14.80
CA PHE A 195 -5.14 -17.01 15.10
C PHE A 195 -5.98 -17.80 16.12
N ASP A 196 -6.69 -17.11 17.02
CA ASP A 196 -7.58 -17.77 17.98
C ASP A 196 -8.84 -18.31 17.31
N ALA A 197 -9.39 -17.58 16.32
CA ALA A 197 -10.51 -18.08 15.51
C ALA A 197 -10.09 -19.27 14.63
N ILE A 198 -8.89 -19.22 14.04
CA ILE A 198 -8.35 -20.34 13.26
C ILE A 198 -8.11 -21.57 14.15
N ALA A 199 -7.65 -21.38 15.38
CA ALA A 199 -7.49 -22.48 16.33
C ALA A 199 -8.83 -23.10 16.73
N GLU A 200 -9.88 -22.28 16.89
CA GLU A 200 -11.24 -22.78 17.15
C GLU A 200 -11.80 -23.54 15.94
N GLU A 201 -11.61 -23.04 14.72
CA GLU A 201 -12.03 -23.76 13.51
C GLU A 201 -11.28 -25.09 13.35
N GLN A 202 -9.98 -25.15 13.62
CA GLN A 202 -9.22 -26.41 13.64
C GLN A 202 -9.79 -27.43 14.63
N THR A 203 -10.26 -27.00 15.81
CA THR A 203 -10.85 -27.94 16.78
C THR A 203 -12.15 -28.56 16.31
N ILE A 204 -12.89 -27.86 15.45
CA ILE A 204 -14.21 -28.27 14.94
C ILE A 204 -14.07 -29.06 13.62
N ASP A 205 -12.92 -28.97 12.95
CA ASP A 205 -12.65 -29.64 11.67
C ASP A 205 -12.65 -31.18 11.81
N GLU A 206 -13.63 -31.84 11.18
CA GLU A 206 -13.79 -33.30 11.20
C GLU A 206 -12.63 -34.04 10.53
N GLU A 207 -12.01 -33.46 9.50
CA GLU A 207 -10.88 -34.07 8.78
C GLU A 207 -9.63 -34.09 9.68
N LEU A 208 -9.37 -32.99 10.38
CA LEU A 208 -8.27 -32.91 11.34
C LEU A 208 -8.45 -33.89 12.51
N GLN A 209 -9.69 -34.03 13.01
CA GLN A 209 -10.00 -35.00 14.06
C GLN A 209 -9.75 -36.44 13.59
N GLN A 210 -10.12 -36.79 12.35
CA GLN A 210 -9.85 -38.11 11.78
C GLN A 210 -8.34 -38.36 11.63
N LEU A 211 -7.57 -37.36 11.21
CA LEU A 211 -6.12 -37.46 11.06
C LEU A 211 -5.41 -37.59 12.41
N LEU A 212 -5.89 -36.91 13.47
CA LEU A 212 -5.38 -37.04 14.83
C LEU A 212 -5.62 -38.43 15.44
N HIS A 213 -6.72 -39.09 15.08
CA HIS A 213 -7.02 -40.45 15.54
C HIS A 213 -6.29 -41.54 14.74
N ASN A 214 -5.63 -41.18 13.63
CA ASN A 214 -4.94 -42.14 12.78
C ASN A 214 -3.49 -42.36 13.25
N ASN A 215 -3.14 -43.60 13.61
CA ASN A 215 -1.87 -43.94 14.27
C ASN A 215 -0.61 -43.77 13.39
N SER A 216 -0.76 -43.45 12.10
CA SER A 216 0.36 -43.28 11.16
C SER A 216 1.01 -41.90 11.20
N LEU A 217 0.34 -40.88 11.75
CA LEU A 217 0.83 -39.49 11.77
C LEU A 217 0.91 -38.96 13.20
N LYS A 218 2.01 -38.28 13.54
CA LYS A 218 2.21 -37.63 14.85
C LYS A 218 2.25 -36.13 14.67
N PHE A 219 1.12 -35.47 14.86
CA PHE A 219 1.03 -34.01 14.85
C PHE A 219 1.63 -33.43 16.13
N LYS A 220 2.27 -32.25 16.02
CA LYS A 220 2.84 -31.54 17.16
C LYS A 220 2.23 -30.14 17.21
N PRO A 221 1.58 -29.75 18.33
CA PRO A 221 1.02 -28.42 18.44
C PRO A 221 2.11 -27.36 18.39
N SER A 222 1.89 -26.34 17.57
CA SER A 222 2.75 -25.16 17.45
C SER A 222 2.06 -23.95 18.08
N THR A 223 2.77 -23.26 18.97
CA THR A 223 2.30 -22.00 19.56
C THR A 223 2.80 -20.83 18.71
N LEU A 224 1.87 -20.08 18.10
CA LEU A 224 2.22 -18.90 17.33
C LEU A 224 2.42 -17.67 18.23
N PRO A 225 3.22 -16.67 17.81
CA PRO A 225 3.63 -15.54 18.66
C PRO A 225 2.49 -14.66 19.21
N SER A 226 1.28 -14.76 18.63
CA SER A 226 0.15 -13.89 18.92
C SER A 226 -1.16 -14.63 19.27
N GLY A 227 -1.18 -15.96 19.26
CA GLY A 227 -2.38 -16.76 19.58
C GLY A 227 -2.35 -17.26 21.02
N LYS A 228 -3.48 -17.18 21.74
CA LYS A 228 -3.62 -17.77 23.09
C LYS A 228 -3.80 -19.28 23.04
N LYS A 229 -4.24 -19.80 21.88
CA LYS A 229 -4.46 -21.22 21.61
C LYS A 229 -3.38 -21.77 20.68
N SER A 230 -2.99 -23.03 20.91
CA SER A 230 -2.06 -23.75 20.04
C SER A 230 -2.77 -24.24 18.78
N LEU A 231 -2.12 -24.10 17.62
CA LEU A 231 -2.55 -24.73 16.38
C LEU A 231 -1.90 -26.11 16.24
N VAL A 232 -2.62 -27.07 15.68
CA VAL A 232 -2.12 -28.44 15.41
C VAL A 232 -1.55 -28.50 13.99
#